data_AF-A0A319D9C1-F1
#
_entry.id   AF-A0A319D9C1-F1
#
_cell.length_a   1.000
_cell.length_b   1.000
_cell.length_c   1.000
_cell.angle_alpha   90.00
_cell.angle_beta   90.00
_cell.angle_gamma   90.00
#
_symmetry.space_group_name_H-M   'P 1'
#
loop_
_entity.id
_entity.type
_entity.pdbx_description
1 polymer ?
#
loop_
_entity_poly.entity_id
_entity_poly.type
_entity_poly.pdbx_seq_one_letter_code
_entity_poly.pdbx_strand_id
1 'polypeptide(L)'
;CILCGDHFGNMDDPWRHHLRVVYQDSGTVRVPGEGLWKPPDPIRVPTNPGAKWDTMGEDYIRLQRWPCWPRYMFELHEICWQRLMAHFDPEGVSPCDLYDALMKLPFPTNPSIYFGQDAPPYETTPLEQLLQSERQQPGCNPELQRMIARNCNVTDCFRCLPLEIIEAVGALLPTPDVLNTRLASRAWSVLFHNPTFWRTRFEINGERGFLDYLLMEDRRIDWRLLYHSTCRLRCGRSFDLTIRLWETRRWVRDAILSKPESPLMEFGGRALQHYHNTSWPGRYSRTVEIPPDLVGIGISACLERGSETADIKGLGSIRANGPSVLLGPKVPGARLMREDEPELRSLHRDGSTMACWDLEAMYRYPGIHVLLGARLLRGAFFHRELPGGVTAIQLLRSNDLSVSVGYGGCGREEGYYFNMDTVIELVVTFDVSGWPLFVGTLVYSNTNTLTAPSPQVGTSGRSRLWWRSDGRAPSTSLSVCLVQCRESDCDRC
;
A
#
# COMPACT_ATOMS: atom_id res chain seq x y z
N CYS A 1 -15.88 9.49 3.81
CA CYS A 1 -14.72 10.13 3.16
C CYS A 1 -13.94 9.08 2.40
N ILE A 2 -13.60 9.30 1.13
CA ILE A 2 -12.88 8.28 0.34
C ILE A 2 -11.43 8.05 0.81
N LEU A 3 -10.76 9.08 1.34
CA LEU A 3 -9.35 8.96 1.76
C LEU A 3 -9.18 8.24 3.09
N CYS A 4 -9.94 8.67 4.11
CA CYS A 4 -9.82 8.11 5.46
C CYS A 4 -10.84 7.01 5.75
N GLY A 5 -11.88 6.94 4.92
CA GLY A 5 -12.98 6.00 5.08
C GLY A 5 -14.04 6.40 6.12
N ASP A 6 -13.83 7.42 6.97
CA ASP A 6 -14.82 7.74 8.03
C ASP A 6 -16.15 8.17 7.44
N HIS A 7 -17.19 8.03 8.25
CA HIS A 7 -18.48 8.63 8.00
C HIS A 7 -18.43 10.17 8.09
N PHE A 8 -19.43 10.80 7.49
CA PHE A 8 -19.70 12.23 7.68
C PHE A 8 -20.81 12.38 8.70
N GLY A 9 -20.70 13.43 9.51
CA GLY A 9 -21.65 13.72 10.56
C GLY A 9 -21.35 13.00 11.87
N ASN A 10 -21.13 13.77 12.92
CA ASN A 10 -21.23 13.39 14.33
C ASN A 10 -21.26 14.68 15.14
N MET A 11 -22.24 14.89 16.02
CA MET A 11 -22.37 16.14 16.78
C MET A 11 -21.17 16.40 17.71
N ASP A 12 -20.49 15.34 18.16
CA ASP A 12 -19.37 15.44 19.10
C ASP A 12 -18.03 15.83 18.41
N ASP A 13 -17.97 15.73 17.07
CA ASP A 13 -16.76 15.97 16.29
C ASP A 13 -16.99 16.99 15.17
N PRO A 14 -16.66 18.28 15.39
CA PRO A 14 -16.88 19.33 14.41
C PRO A 14 -16.25 19.03 13.04
N TRP A 15 -15.06 18.44 13.01
CA TRP A 15 -14.32 18.17 11.77
C TRP A 15 -15.02 17.18 10.83
N ARG A 16 -15.91 16.32 11.34
CA ARG A 16 -16.70 15.35 10.53
C ARG A 16 -17.79 16.02 9.69
N HIS A 17 -18.11 17.28 9.96
CA HIS A 17 -19.09 18.05 9.19
C HIS A 17 -18.46 18.84 8.05
N HIS A 18 -17.19 19.22 8.14
CA HIS A 18 -16.55 19.99 7.07
C HIS A 18 -16.10 19.05 5.95
N LEU A 19 -16.55 19.33 4.73
CA LEU A 19 -16.29 18.46 3.59
C LEU A 19 -15.90 19.23 2.34
N ARG A 20 -15.20 18.52 1.46
CA ARG A 20 -15.00 18.91 0.07
C ARG A 20 -15.42 17.78 -0.85
N VAL A 21 -15.94 18.13 -2.02
CA VAL A 21 -16.40 17.16 -3.01
C VAL A 21 -15.56 17.27 -4.28
N VAL A 22 -15.19 16.16 -4.89
CA VAL A 22 -14.67 16.13 -6.25
C VAL A 22 -15.73 15.44 -7.09
N TYR A 23 -16.23 16.08 -8.14
CA TYR A 23 -17.31 15.51 -8.95
C TYR A 23 -17.12 15.78 -10.44
N GLN A 24 -17.72 14.93 -11.25
CA GLN A 24 -17.78 15.08 -12.69
C GLN A 24 -19.20 15.46 -13.12
N ASP A 25 -19.32 16.53 -13.91
CA ASP A 25 -20.56 16.97 -14.53
C ASP A 25 -20.31 17.21 -16.02
N SER A 26 -21.08 16.51 -16.86
CA SER A 26 -21.02 16.65 -18.33
C SER A 26 -19.59 16.50 -18.89
N GLY A 27 -18.83 15.54 -18.35
CA GLY A 27 -17.43 15.28 -18.72
C GLY A 27 -16.39 16.22 -18.10
N THR A 28 -16.81 17.28 -17.41
CA THR A 28 -15.92 18.22 -16.73
C THR A 28 -15.81 17.89 -15.25
N VAL A 29 -14.58 17.70 -14.76
CA VAL A 29 -14.34 17.51 -13.33
C VAL A 29 -14.23 18.87 -12.62
N ARG A 30 -14.89 18.99 -11.47
CA ARG A 30 -14.94 20.22 -10.67
C ARG A 30 -14.68 19.93 -9.19
N VAL A 31 -14.06 20.92 -8.54
CA VAL A 31 -13.83 20.95 -7.09
C VAL A 31 -14.43 22.26 -6.55
N PRO A 32 -15.60 22.21 -5.90
CA PRO A 32 -16.24 23.36 -5.27
C PRO A 32 -15.54 23.75 -3.96
N GLY A 33 -16.04 24.80 -3.32
CA GLY A 33 -15.56 25.28 -2.02
C GLY A 33 -15.84 24.32 -0.85
N GLU A 34 -15.47 24.75 0.35
CA GLU A 34 -15.69 24.00 1.59
C GLU A 34 -17.18 23.97 1.93
N GLY A 35 -17.76 22.77 1.97
CA GLY A 35 -19.15 22.53 2.36
C GLY A 35 -19.29 22.12 3.81
N LEU A 36 -20.53 22.17 4.29
CA LEU A 36 -20.91 21.63 5.60
C LEU A 36 -21.92 20.51 5.40
N TRP A 37 -21.57 19.32 5.87
CA TRP A 37 -22.45 18.18 5.91
C TRP A 37 -23.60 18.48 6.88
N LYS A 38 -24.82 18.40 6.38
CA LYS A 38 -26.05 18.51 7.17
C LYS A 38 -27.06 17.49 6.64
N PRO A 39 -27.62 16.63 7.49
CA PRO A 39 -28.74 15.81 7.09
C PRO A 39 -30.03 16.65 7.03
N PRO A 40 -30.96 16.39 6.09
CA PRO A 40 -30.89 15.42 5.00
C PRO A 40 -30.21 15.97 3.72
N ASP A 41 -29.75 15.04 2.85
CA ASP A 41 -29.34 15.31 1.46
C ASP A 41 -30.40 16.15 0.72
N PRO A 42 -30.04 17.04 -0.23
CA PRO A 42 -28.77 17.12 -0.95
C PRO A 42 -27.67 17.96 -0.27
N ILE A 43 -26.42 17.57 -0.53
CA ILE A 43 -25.22 18.28 -0.06
C ILE A 43 -25.14 19.64 -0.76
N ARG A 44 -24.92 20.71 0.02
CA ARG A 44 -24.70 22.06 -0.50
C ARG A 44 -23.23 22.42 -0.38
N VAL A 45 -22.63 22.81 -1.50
CA VAL A 45 -21.24 23.27 -1.56
C VAL A 45 -21.15 24.58 -2.35
N PRO A 46 -20.28 25.53 -1.94
CA PRO A 46 -20.10 26.80 -2.65
C PRO A 46 -19.57 26.57 -4.07
N THR A 47 -20.06 27.33 -5.05
CA THR A 47 -19.54 27.23 -6.44
C THR A 47 -18.08 27.70 -6.54
N ASN A 48 -17.69 28.69 -5.73
CA ASN A 48 -16.33 29.20 -5.68
C ASN A 48 -15.42 28.26 -4.86
N PRO A 49 -14.31 27.73 -5.43
CA PRO A 49 -13.37 26.83 -4.73
C PRO A 49 -12.72 27.41 -3.46
N GLY A 50 -12.63 28.74 -3.36
CA GLY A 50 -12.08 29.43 -2.18
C GLY A 50 -13.14 29.84 -1.14
N ALA A 51 -14.43 29.64 -1.42
CA ALA A 51 -15.51 30.00 -0.51
C ALA A 51 -15.80 28.89 0.50
N LYS A 52 -16.46 29.29 1.58
CA LYS A 52 -16.91 28.40 2.65
C LYS A 52 -18.43 28.38 2.71
N TRP A 53 -18.98 27.35 3.34
CA TRP A 53 -20.42 27.16 3.50
C TRP A 53 -21.14 28.34 4.18
N ASP A 54 -20.45 29.11 5.01
CA ASP A 54 -20.98 30.28 5.72
C ASP A 54 -20.87 31.58 4.91
N THR A 55 -20.08 31.59 3.84
CA THR A 55 -19.86 32.75 2.95
C THR A 55 -20.52 32.61 1.58
N MET A 56 -21.16 31.47 1.28
CA MET A 56 -21.69 31.18 -0.06
C MET A 56 -22.96 31.95 -0.45
N GLY A 57 -23.78 32.39 0.50
CA GLY A 57 -25.09 32.98 0.18
C GLY A 57 -25.94 32.06 -0.70
N GLU A 58 -26.39 32.58 -1.86
CA GLU A 58 -27.13 31.81 -2.89
C GLU A 58 -26.20 31.15 -3.94
N ASP A 59 -24.89 31.38 -3.88
CA ASP A 59 -23.90 30.86 -4.84
C ASP A 59 -23.43 29.44 -4.48
N TYR A 60 -24.36 28.49 -4.45
CA TYR A 60 -24.10 27.09 -4.14
C TYR A 60 -24.64 26.13 -5.20
N ILE A 61 -24.03 24.95 -5.28
CA ILE A 61 -24.53 23.81 -6.04
C ILE A 61 -25.11 22.76 -5.10
N ARG A 62 -26.09 22.01 -5.60
CA ARG A 62 -26.70 20.88 -4.90
C ARG A 62 -26.21 19.58 -5.51
N LEU A 63 -25.57 18.75 -4.70
CA LEU A 63 -25.08 17.43 -5.09
C LEU A 63 -25.91 16.37 -4.38
N GLN A 64 -26.43 15.44 -5.17
CA GLN A 64 -27.19 14.29 -4.66
C GLN A 64 -26.28 13.07 -4.55
N ARG A 65 -26.50 12.17 -3.59
CA ARG A 65 -25.82 10.87 -3.56
C ARG A 65 -26.59 9.87 -4.41
N TRP A 66 -25.87 9.20 -5.33
CA TRP A 66 -26.42 8.07 -6.05
C TRP A 66 -25.67 6.80 -5.63
N PRO A 67 -26.39 5.71 -5.35
CA PRO A 67 -25.79 4.49 -4.82
C PRO A 67 -25.05 3.64 -5.87
N CYS A 68 -25.08 4.01 -7.15
CA CYS A 68 -24.50 3.22 -8.23
C CYS A 68 -23.04 3.60 -8.55
N TRP A 69 -22.31 2.62 -9.09
CA TRP A 69 -20.96 2.78 -9.63
C TRP A 69 -21.04 2.83 -11.17
N PRO A 70 -20.20 3.61 -11.88
CA PRO A 70 -19.13 4.47 -11.38
C PRO A 70 -19.65 5.71 -10.64
N ARG A 71 -18.94 6.11 -9.59
CA ARG A 71 -19.32 7.29 -8.80
C ARG A 71 -18.96 8.55 -9.56
N TYR A 72 -19.95 9.38 -9.87
CA TYR A 72 -19.69 10.71 -10.42
C TYR A 72 -19.16 11.70 -9.37
N MET A 73 -19.10 11.31 -8.08
CA MET A 73 -18.58 12.18 -7.02
C MET A 73 -17.88 11.44 -5.88
N PHE A 74 -16.91 12.11 -5.28
CA PHE A 74 -16.12 11.68 -4.14
C PHE A 74 -16.17 12.72 -3.04
N GLU A 75 -16.47 12.28 -1.83
CA GLU A 75 -16.54 13.15 -0.66
C GLU A 75 -15.32 12.95 0.22
N LEU A 76 -14.73 14.06 0.66
CA LEU A 76 -13.57 14.12 1.52
C LEU A 76 -13.89 14.99 2.74
N HIS A 77 -13.39 14.67 3.92
CA HIS A 77 -13.35 15.67 4.99
C HIS A 77 -12.40 16.79 4.58
N GLU A 78 -12.70 18.02 4.99
CA GLU A 78 -11.87 19.18 4.66
C GLU A 78 -10.43 19.00 5.18
N ILE A 79 -10.25 18.44 6.37
CA ILE A 79 -8.92 18.11 6.90
C ILE A 79 -8.18 17.08 6.02
N CYS A 80 -8.89 16.09 5.48
CA CYS A 80 -8.30 15.09 4.58
C CYS A 80 -7.91 15.70 3.24
N TRP A 81 -8.72 16.64 2.74
CA TRP A 81 -8.41 17.42 1.54
C TRP A 81 -7.14 18.25 1.73
N GLN A 82 -7.07 19.07 2.78
CA GLN A 82 -5.90 19.93 3.05
C GLN A 82 -4.62 19.12 3.17
N ARG A 83 -4.70 17.99 3.89
CA ARG A 83 -3.59 17.06 4.08
C ARG A 83 -3.19 16.31 2.81
N LEU A 84 -4.11 16.09 1.86
CA LEU A 84 -3.79 15.58 0.53
C LEU A 84 -3.12 16.67 -0.31
N MET A 85 -3.66 17.89 -0.33
CA MET A 85 -3.11 19.00 -1.11
C MET A 85 -1.70 19.37 -0.70
N ALA A 86 -1.34 19.20 0.58
CA ALA A 86 0.03 19.42 1.07
C ALA A 86 1.10 18.52 0.39
N HIS A 87 0.71 17.40 -0.24
CA HIS A 87 1.64 16.54 -0.97
C HIS A 87 2.06 17.09 -2.34
N PHE A 88 1.37 18.12 -2.84
CA PHE A 88 1.59 18.71 -4.14
C PHE A 88 2.25 20.08 -4.02
N ASP A 89 3.03 20.43 -5.03
CA ASP A 89 3.67 21.74 -5.13
C ASP A 89 2.63 22.86 -5.30
N PRO A 90 2.99 24.14 -5.02
CA PRO A 90 2.08 25.28 -5.12
C PRO A 90 1.43 25.48 -6.50
N GLU A 91 1.99 24.87 -7.54
CA GLU A 91 1.46 24.90 -8.91
C GLU A 91 0.11 24.17 -9.05
N GLY A 92 -0.30 23.41 -8.02
CA GLY A 92 -1.62 22.81 -7.91
C GLY A 92 -1.78 21.50 -8.67
N VAL A 93 -2.96 20.90 -8.56
CA VAL A 93 -3.29 19.60 -9.14
C VAL A 93 -4.41 19.76 -10.15
N SER A 94 -4.26 19.14 -11.34
CA SER A 94 -5.34 19.00 -12.31
C SER A 94 -6.53 18.27 -11.67
N PRO A 95 -7.75 18.87 -11.64
CA PRO A 95 -8.92 18.20 -11.11
C PRO A 95 -9.21 16.87 -11.80
N CYS A 96 -8.99 16.77 -13.11
CA CYS A 96 -9.19 15.54 -13.88
C CYS A 96 -8.25 14.42 -13.41
N ASP A 97 -6.94 14.71 -13.33
CA ASP A 97 -5.94 13.73 -12.89
C ASP A 97 -6.25 13.25 -11.45
N LEU A 98 -6.71 14.16 -10.58
CA LEU A 98 -7.14 13.81 -9.23
C LEU A 98 -8.37 12.89 -9.25
N TYR A 99 -9.40 13.22 -10.02
CA TYR A 99 -10.60 12.38 -10.12
C TYR A 99 -10.28 10.99 -10.67
N ASP A 100 -9.42 10.89 -11.68
CA ASP A 100 -8.97 9.61 -12.24
C ASP A 100 -8.19 8.78 -11.21
N ALA A 101 -7.36 9.41 -10.37
CA ALA A 101 -6.69 8.74 -9.27
C ALA A 101 -7.68 8.28 -8.18
N LEU A 102 -8.67 9.10 -7.83
CA LEU A 102 -9.71 8.74 -6.85
C LEU A 102 -10.63 7.61 -7.34
N MET A 103 -10.92 7.54 -8.65
CA MET A 103 -11.65 6.43 -9.27
C MET A 103 -10.95 5.08 -9.10
N LYS A 104 -9.62 5.10 -9.02
CA LYS A 104 -8.77 3.91 -8.86
C LYS A 104 -8.42 3.62 -7.39
N LEU A 105 -8.90 4.44 -6.44
CA LEU A 105 -8.67 4.16 -5.04
C LEU A 105 -9.51 2.94 -4.61
N PRO A 106 -8.87 1.95 -3.97
CA PRO A 106 -9.55 0.78 -3.43
C PRO A 106 -10.56 1.23 -2.37
N PHE A 107 -11.81 0.77 -2.48
CA PHE A 107 -12.88 1.23 -1.61
C PHE A 107 -12.64 0.72 -0.17
N PRO A 108 -12.57 1.59 0.85
CA PRO A 108 -12.57 1.13 2.22
C PRO A 108 -13.97 0.60 2.54
N THR A 109 -14.14 -0.72 2.56
CA THR A 109 -15.48 -1.33 2.58
C THR A 109 -16.28 -1.03 3.85
N ASN A 110 -15.62 -0.73 4.98
CA ASN A 110 -16.24 -0.07 6.14
C ASN A 110 -15.18 0.20 7.24
N PRO A 111 -14.81 1.44 7.56
CA PRO A 111 -13.98 1.73 8.73
C PRO A 111 -14.76 2.40 9.87
N SER A 112 -16.11 2.40 9.81
CA SER A 112 -16.95 3.21 10.71
C SER A 112 -16.87 2.85 12.19
N ILE A 113 -16.17 1.77 12.56
CA ILE A 113 -16.13 1.27 13.94
C ILE A 113 -14.81 1.66 14.65
N TYR A 114 -13.83 2.22 13.91
CA TYR A 114 -12.48 2.45 14.46
C TYR A 114 -11.79 3.74 14.04
N PHE A 115 -12.51 4.71 13.49
CA PHE A 115 -12.23 6.04 14.03
C PHE A 115 -12.54 5.90 15.51
N GLY A 116 -11.51 5.96 16.36
CA GLY A 116 -11.74 6.04 17.80
C GLY A 116 -12.86 7.04 17.97
N GLN A 117 -13.94 6.64 18.65
CA GLN A 117 -15.01 7.59 18.95
C GLN A 117 -14.46 8.85 19.66
N ASP A 118 -13.20 8.77 20.13
CA ASP A 118 -12.49 9.78 20.92
C ASP A 118 -11.23 10.38 20.24
N ALA A 119 -10.90 10.07 18.97
CA ALA A 119 -9.63 10.53 18.38
C ALA A 119 -9.75 11.11 16.95
N PRO A 120 -9.27 12.36 16.72
CA PRO A 120 -9.25 12.94 15.39
C PRO A 120 -8.25 12.20 14.48
N PRO A 121 -8.44 12.21 13.15
CA PRO A 121 -7.45 11.71 12.23
C PRO A 121 -6.14 12.50 12.41
N TYR A 122 -5.00 11.86 12.10
CA TYR A 122 -3.67 12.45 12.16
C TYR A 122 -3.12 12.69 13.57
N GLU A 123 -3.36 11.76 14.50
CA GLU A 123 -2.66 11.75 15.78
C GLU A 123 -1.14 11.91 15.59
N THR A 124 -0.57 12.86 16.30
CA THR A 124 0.87 13.11 16.35
C THR A 124 1.48 12.41 17.55
N THR A 125 2.53 11.62 17.32
CA THR A 125 3.26 10.97 18.41
C THR A 125 4.34 11.93 18.94
N PRO A 126 4.42 12.19 20.27
CA PRO A 126 5.50 13.00 20.83
C PRO A 126 6.89 12.44 20.47
N LEU A 127 7.87 13.34 20.25
CA LEU A 127 9.22 12.95 19.86
C LEU A 127 9.86 11.97 20.84
N GLU A 128 9.59 12.13 22.13
CA GLU A 128 10.11 11.30 23.22
C GLU A 128 9.61 9.86 23.11
N GLN A 129 8.38 9.65 22.64
CA GLN A 129 7.85 8.31 22.37
C GLN A 129 8.47 7.67 21.12
N LEU A 130 8.82 8.46 20.12
CA LEU A 130 9.51 7.98 18.91
C LEU A 130 10.98 7.61 19.19
N LEU A 131 11.60 8.24 20.19
CA LEU A 131 13.01 8.04 20.55
C LEU A 131 13.25 6.98 21.65
N GLN A 132 12.26 6.15 21.98
CA GLN A 132 12.37 5.10 23.01
C GLN A 132 13.38 3.97 22.70
N SER A 133 14.05 4.01 21.55
CA SER A 133 15.03 2.99 21.16
C SER A 133 16.41 3.30 21.75
N GLU A 134 16.95 2.41 22.59
CA GLU A 134 18.31 2.48 23.16
C GLU A 134 19.45 2.23 22.15
N ARG A 135 19.23 2.47 20.85
CA ARG A 135 20.24 2.19 19.82
C ARG A 135 21.40 3.18 19.97
N GLN A 136 22.52 2.69 20.50
CA GLN A 136 23.79 3.40 20.38
C GLN A 136 24.16 3.50 18.90
N GLN A 137 24.32 4.72 18.41
CA GLN A 137 24.75 4.92 17.03
C GLN A 137 26.26 4.72 16.91
N PRO A 138 26.72 4.08 15.81
CA PRO A 138 28.12 4.17 15.45
C PRO A 138 28.45 5.65 15.19
N GLY A 139 29.28 6.21 16.07
CA GLY A 139 29.90 7.51 15.85
C GLY A 139 30.69 7.49 14.55
N CYS A 140 30.71 8.61 13.84
CA CYS A 140 31.63 8.72 12.71
C CYS A 140 33.05 8.79 13.27
N ASN A 141 33.85 7.73 13.14
CA ASN A 141 35.27 7.84 13.47
C ASN A 141 35.91 8.87 12.50
N PRO A 142 36.47 9.99 12.99
CA PRO A 142 37.13 10.99 12.13
C PRO A 142 38.29 10.39 11.29
N GLU A 143 38.89 9.30 11.75
CA GLU A 143 39.89 8.54 11.00
C GLU A 143 39.28 7.79 9.82
N LEU A 144 38.08 7.24 9.98
CA LEU A 144 37.35 6.57 8.90
C LEU A 144 36.93 7.58 7.82
N GLN A 145 36.47 8.77 8.20
CA GLN A 145 36.22 9.87 7.26
C GLN A 145 37.49 10.27 6.49
N ARG A 146 38.61 10.45 7.19
CA ARG A 146 39.89 10.75 6.56
C ARG A 146 40.38 9.63 5.63
N MET A 147 40.11 8.38 5.98
CA MET A 147 40.47 7.21 5.17
C MET A 147 39.60 7.10 3.91
N ILE A 148 38.30 7.36 4.01
CA ILE A 148 37.38 7.46 2.86
C ILE A 148 37.79 8.60 1.93
N ALA A 149 38.21 9.73 2.49
CA ALA A 149 38.69 10.88 1.73
C ALA A 149 40.03 10.62 1.02
N ARG A 150 40.91 9.77 1.58
CA ARG A 150 42.25 9.45 1.06
C ARG A 150 42.28 8.29 0.06
N ASN A 151 41.48 7.24 0.25
CA ASN A 151 41.47 6.07 -0.63
C ASN A 151 40.59 6.34 -1.86
N CYS A 152 41.09 7.19 -2.73
CA CYS A 152 40.43 7.66 -3.95
C CYS A 152 40.71 6.71 -5.12
N ASN A 153 39.65 6.26 -5.79
CA ASN A 153 39.79 5.78 -7.16
C ASN A 153 39.67 6.99 -8.09
N VAL A 154 40.72 7.27 -8.87
CA VAL A 154 40.80 8.42 -9.78
C VAL A 154 39.80 8.30 -10.93
N THR A 155 39.27 7.10 -11.19
CA THR A 155 38.26 6.83 -12.22
C THR A 155 36.82 6.86 -11.70
N ASP A 156 36.59 7.27 -10.44
CA ASP A 156 35.25 7.32 -9.85
C ASP A 156 34.49 8.56 -10.32
N CYS A 157 33.60 8.38 -11.30
CA CYS A 157 32.83 9.47 -11.90
C CYS A 157 31.87 10.17 -10.92
N PHE A 158 31.41 9.49 -9.87
CA PHE A 158 30.52 10.10 -8.88
C PHE A 158 31.26 11.10 -7.99
N ARG A 159 32.59 10.99 -7.87
CA ARG A 159 33.39 11.96 -7.12
C ARG A 159 33.58 13.28 -7.88
N CYS A 160 33.37 13.27 -9.19
CA CYS A 160 33.38 14.49 -10.01
C CYS A 160 32.11 15.32 -9.84
N LEU A 161 31.05 14.76 -9.25
CA LEU A 161 29.82 15.48 -9.01
C LEU A 161 29.97 16.41 -7.79
N PRO A 162 29.44 17.65 -7.85
CA PRO A 162 29.28 18.50 -6.68
C PRO A 162 28.48 17.79 -5.59
N LEU A 163 28.77 18.10 -4.33
CA LEU A 163 28.10 17.48 -3.18
C LEU A 163 26.59 17.70 -3.24
N GLU A 164 26.17 18.88 -3.69
CA GLU A 164 24.77 19.28 -3.84
C GLU A 164 24.01 18.36 -4.79
N ILE A 165 24.68 17.88 -5.85
CA ILE A 165 24.08 16.92 -6.81
C ILE A 165 23.97 15.53 -6.18
N ILE A 166 25.00 15.10 -5.45
CA ILE A 166 24.97 13.82 -4.72
C ILE A 166 23.85 13.85 -3.66
N GLU A 167 23.69 14.95 -2.95
CA GLU A 167 22.62 15.18 -1.98
C GLU A 167 21.24 15.18 -2.63
N ALA A 168 21.06 15.90 -3.75
CA ALA A 168 19.79 15.94 -4.47
C ALA A 168 19.39 14.55 -4.99
N VAL A 169 20.32 13.81 -5.60
CA VAL A 169 20.04 12.43 -6.06
C VAL A 169 19.78 11.52 -4.86
N GLY A 170 20.56 11.64 -3.79
CA GLY A 170 20.36 10.88 -2.56
C GLY A 170 18.98 11.11 -1.93
N ALA A 171 18.49 12.35 -1.94
CA ALA A 171 17.18 12.71 -1.44
C ALA A 171 16.04 12.02 -2.22
N LEU A 172 16.23 11.78 -3.52
CA LEU A 172 15.24 11.11 -4.38
C LEU A 172 15.24 9.58 -4.27
N LEU A 173 16.33 8.97 -3.80
CA LEU A 173 16.46 7.52 -3.69
C LEU A 173 15.94 7.00 -2.34
N PRO A 174 15.41 5.77 -2.26
CA PRO A 174 15.15 5.09 -0.99
C PRO A 174 16.42 4.98 -0.13
N THR A 175 16.29 5.06 1.19
CA THR A 175 17.47 4.95 2.08
C THR A 175 18.25 3.64 1.88
N PRO A 176 17.63 2.46 1.77
CA PRO A 176 18.36 1.22 1.49
C PRO A 176 19.25 1.32 0.25
N ASP A 177 18.76 1.96 -0.82
CA ASP A 177 19.51 2.11 -2.06
C ASP A 177 20.69 3.07 -1.90
N VAL A 178 20.48 4.21 -1.23
CA VAL A 178 21.57 5.14 -0.88
C VAL A 178 22.63 4.47 -0.01
N LEU A 179 22.24 3.62 0.93
CA LEU A 179 23.20 2.89 1.75
C LEU A 179 23.93 1.81 0.94
N ASN A 180 23.33 1.28 -0.13
CA ASN A 180 23.94 0.30 -1.01
C ASN A 180 24.80 0.93 -2.11
N THR A 181 24.59 2.19 -2.50
CA THR A 181 25.44 2.87 -3.51
C THR A 181 26.90 2.97 -3.06
N ARG A 182 27.18 2.93 -1.75
CA ARG A 182 28.55 2.84 -1.21
C ARG A 182 29.33 1.60 -1.67
N LEU A 183 28.62 0.54 -2.07
CA LEU A 183 29.23 -0.66 -2.65
C LEU A 183 29.74 -0.42 -4.07
N ALA A 184 29.14 0.54 -4.79
CA ALA A 184 29.55 0.94 -6.14
C ALA A 184 30.60 2.08 -6.12
N SER A 185 30.40 3.09 -5.26
CA SER A 185 31.32 4.23 -5.14
C SER A 185 31.37 4.77 -3.71
N ARG A 186 32.58 5.05 -3.21
CA ARG A 186 32.79 5.63 -1.87
C ARG A 186 32.29 7.06 -1.76
N ALA A 187 32.13 7.79 -2.88
CA ALA A 187 31.66 9.18 -2.89
C ALA A 187 30.30 9.35 -2.17
N TRP A 188 29.43 8.35 -2.29
CA TRP A 188 28.11 8.32 -1.64
C TRP A 188 28.15 8.19 -0.11
N SER A 189 29.29 7.78 0.47
CA SER A 189 29.41 7.57 1.92
C SER A 189 29.25 8.85 2.72
N VAL A 190 29.40 10.01 2.07
CA VAL A 190 29.18 11.33 2.68
C VAL A 190 27.74 11.50 3.16
N LEU A 191 26.76 10.92 2.45
CA LEU A 191 25.34 11.07 2.79
C LEU A 191 24.98 10.38 4.11
N PHE A 192 25.65 9.28 4.46
CA PHE A 192 25.36 8.55 5.69
C PHE A 192 25.54 9.40 6.96
N HIS A 193 26.46 10.38 6.92
CA HIS A 193 26.73 11.28 8.04
C HIS A 193 26.10 12.66 7.86
N ASN A 194 25.39 12.90 6.77
CA ASN A 194 24.85 14.20 6.43
C ASN A 194 23.47 14.41 7.10
N PRO A 195 23.34 15.37 8.02
CA PRO A 195 22.05 15.63 8.68
C PRO A 195 20.97 16.13 7.70
N THR A 196 21.35 16.86 6.65
CA THR A 196 20.43 17.34 5.61
C THR A 196 19.80 16.18 4.86
N PHE A 197 20.59 15.18 4.48
CA PHE A 197 20.09 13.95 3.85
C PHE A 197 19.08 13.23 4.74
N TRP A 198 19.37 13.05 6.04
CA TRP A 198 18.44 12.38 6.93
C TRP A 198 17.17 13.20 7.17
N ARG A 199 17.27 14.54 7.15
CA ARG A 199 16.13 15.44 7.24
C ARG A 199 15.17 15.27 6.06
N THR A 200 15.66 15.07 4.84
CA THR A 200 14.79 14.90 3.66
C THR A 200 13.87 13.68 3.77
N ARG A 201 14.26 12.66 4.56
CA ARG A 201 13.40 11.50 4.83
C ARG A 201 12.11 11.87 5.55
N PHE A 202 12.06 13.00 6.24
CA PHE A 202 10.89 13.47 7.00
C PHE A 202 10.07 14.51 6.26
N GLU A 203 10.48 14.93 5.06
CA GLU A 203 9.62 15.73 4.19
C GLU A 203 8.31 14.98 3.93
N ILE A 204 7.22 15.70 3.67
CA ILE A 204 5.86 15.10 3.52
C ILE A 204 5.82 13.95 2.50
N ASN A 205 6.76 13.98 1.56
CA ASN A 205 6.92 13.08 0.45
C ASN A 205 8.09 12.07 0.61
N GLY A 206 8.82 12.13 1.72
CA GLY A 206 9.90 11.21 2.07
C GLY A 206 9.44 10.00 2.87
N GLU A 207 10.35 9.07 3.17
CA GLU A 207 10.06 7.78 3.83
C GLU A 207 9.43 7.88 5.23
N ARG A 208 9.41 9.06 5.85
CA ARG A 208 8.82 9.37 7.16
C ARG A 208 7.92 10.59 7.05
N GLY A 209 7.33 10.87 5.89
CA GLY A 209 6.49 12.06 5.69
C GLY A 209 5.24 12.11 6.58
N PHE A 210 4.85 10.99 7.20
CA PHE A 210 3.83 10.97 8.27
C PHE A 210 4.30 11.65 9.58
N LEU A 211 5.57 12.04 9.67
CA LEU A 211 6.20 12.81 10.75
C LEU A 211 6.64 14.20 10.28
N ASP A 212 6.11 14.70 9.17
CA ASP A 212 6.44 16.02 8.59
C ASP A 212 6.22 17.18 9.57
N TYR A 213 5.27 17.06 10.50
CA TYR A 213 5.03 18.04 11.55
C TYR A 213 6.29 18.35 12.38
N LEU A 214 7.22 17.40 12.52
CA LEU A 214 8.49 17.61 13.23
C LEU A 214 9.42 18.56 12.49
N LEU A 215 9.25 18.77 11.19
CA LEU A 215 10.02 19.76 10.42
C LEU A 215 9.61 21.20 10.74
N MET A 216 8.38 21.39 11.25
CA MET A 216 7.85 22.69 11.65
C MET A 216 8.25 23.07 13.08
N GLU A 217 8.75 22.10 13.87
CA GLU A 217 9.25 22.35 15.21
C GLU A 217 10.67 22.93 15.15
N ASP A 218 10.92 24.06 15.82
CA ASP A 218 12.27 24.64 15.97
C ASP A 218 13.06 23.86 17.05
N ARG A 219 13.27 22.58 16.79
CA ARG A 219 13.99 21.66 17.68
C ARG A 219 15.23 21.14 16.98
N ARG A 220 16.33 21.04 17.75
CA ARG A 220 17.53 20.33 17.30
C ARG A 220 17.28 18.82 17.34
N ILE A 221 16.78 18.30 16.23
CA ILE A 221 16.51 16.87 16.05
C ILE A 221 17.71 16.19 15.39
N ASP A 222 18.18 15.09 15.99
CA ASP A 222 19.07 14.16 15.28
C ASP A 222 18.21 13.29 14.34
N TRP A 223 18.09 13.75 13.09
CA TRP A 223 17.27 13.10 12.06
C TRP A 223 17.70 11.66 11.79
N ARG A 224 18.99 11.36 11.89
CA ARG A 224 19.52 10.01 11.70
C ARG A 224 19.08 9.09 12.82
N LEU A 225 19.17 9.56 14.07
CA LEU A 225 18.67 8.82 15.23
C LEU A 225 17.17 8.59 15.13
N LEU A 226 16.41 9.63 14.80
CA LEU A 226 14.97 9.51 14.64
C LEU A 226 14.60 8.50 13.55
N TYR A 227 15.30 8.52 12.41
CA TYR A 227 15.05 7.56 11.32
C TYR A 227 15.24 6.11 11.78
N HIS A 228 16.34 5.83 12.47
CA HIS A 228 16.63 4.50 12.97
C HIS A 228 15.70 4.07 14.11
N SER A 229 15.28 4.98 14.98
CA SER A 229 14.32 4.70 16.06
C SER A 229 12.93 4.40 15.50
N THR A 230 12.54 5.06 14.40
CA THR A 230 11.24 4.85 13.75
C THR A 230 11.19 3.64 12.81
N CYS A 231 12.32 3.00 12.49
CA CYS A 231 12.30 1.70 11.79
C CYS A 231 11.49 0.63 12.54
N ARG A 232 11.45 0.70 13.88
CA ARG A 232 10.64 -0.18 14.73
C ARG A 232 9.78 0.66 15.66
N LEU A 233 8.55 0.95 15.24
CA LEU A 233 7.63 1.84 15.95
C LEU A 233 7.19 1.24 17.28
N ARG A 234 7.28 2.01 18.37
CA ARG A 234 6.88 1.59 19.72
C ARG A 234 5.70 2.39 20.28
N CYS A 235 5.11 3.28 19.47
CA CYS A 235 3.97 4.10 19.85
C CYS A 235 2.63 3.34 19.82
N GLY A 236 1.54 4.03 20.19
CA GLY A 236 0.20 3.46 20.18
C GLY A 236 -0.23 3.00 18.78
N ARG A 237 -1.05 1.95 18.71
CA ARG A 237 -1.57 1.43 17.43
C ARG A 237 -2.50 2.42 16.72
N SER A 238 -3.04 3.42 17.42
CA SER A 238 -3.76 4.55 16.81
C SER A 238 -2.91 5.30 15.79
N PHE A 239 -1.59 5.35 15.98
CA PHE A 239 -0.65 5.95 15.04
C PHE A 239 -0.53 5.17 13.71
N ASP A 240 -0.93 3.89 13.68
CA ASP A 240 -1.02 3.11 12.43
C ASP A 240 -2.00 3.78 11.44
N LEU A 241 -3.04 4.43 11.96
CA LEU A 241 -4.00 5.19 11.14
C LEU A 241 -3.31 6.38 10.48
N THR A 242 -2.53 7.17 11.22
CA THR A 242 -1.78 8.31 10.66
C THR A 242 -0.87 7.87 9.51
N ILE A 243 -0.19 6.73 9.66
CA ILE A 243 0.67 6.14 8.63
C ILE A 243 -0.16 5.69 7.43
N ARG A 244 -1.26 4.95 7.62
CA ARG A 244 -2.13 4.51 6.52
C ARG A 244 -2.72 5.67 5.73
N LEU A 245 -3.19 6.71 6.42
CA LEU A 245 -3.70 7.91 5.76
C LEU A 245 -2.61 8.61 4.95
N TRP A 246 -1.38 8.64 5.45
CA TRP A 246 -0.23 9.15 4.71
C TRP A 246 0.10 8.28 3.49
N GLU A 247 0.12 6.96 3.63
CA GLU A 247 0.33 6.00 2.54
C GLU A 247 -0.69 6.22 1.41
N THR A 248 -1.99 6.31 1.72
CA THR A 248 -3.06 6.56 0.75
C THR A 248 -2.87 7.88 0.01
N ARG A 249 -2.58 8.98 0.73
CA ARG A 249 -2.35 10.30 0.12
C ARG A 249 -1.11 10.31 -0.76
N ARG A 250 -0.03 9.67 -0.30
CA ARG A 250 1.20 9.51 -1.07
C ARG A 250 0.96 8.71 -2.35
N TRP A 251 0.16 7.65 -2.27
CA TRP A 251 -0.25 6.89 -3.46
C TRP A 251 -1.05 7.74 -4.44
N VAL A 252 -2.01 8.56 -3.98
CA VAL A 252 -2.78 9.46 -4.88
C VAL A 252 -1.85 10.43 -5.60
N ARG A 253 -0.85 10.99 -4.90
CA ARG A 253 0.16 11.85 -5.52
C ARG A 253 0.95 11.11 -6.59
N ASP A 254 1.49 9.94 -6.28
CA ASP A 254 2.32 9.18 -7.21
C ASP A 254 1.51 8.66 -8.39
N ALA A 255 0.22 8.35 -8.18
CA ALA A 255 -0.76 8.05 -9.21
C ALA A 255 -0.97 9.19 -10.22
N ILE A 256 -1.08 10.43 -9.73
CA ILE A 256 -1.22 11.62 -10.57
C ILE A 256 0.08 11.91 -11.34
N LEU A 257 1.22 11.85 -10.66
CA LEU A 257 2.52 12.19 -11.27
C LEU A 257 3.00 11.17 -12.29
N SER A 258 2.65 9.89 -12.10
CA SER A 258 3.04 8.84 -13.03
C SER A 258 2.31 8.91 -14.37
N LYS A 259 1.19 9.65 -14.47
CA LYS A 259 0.31 9.74 -15.67
C LYS A 259 0.28 8.44 -16.48
N PRO A 260 0.00 7.30 -15.83
CA PRO A 260 0.47 6.05 -16.39
C PRO A 260 -0.40 5.67 -17.59
N GLU A 261 0.26 5.27 -18.68
CA GLU A 261 -0.36 4.53 -19.78
C GLU A 261 -0.87 3.15 -19.32
N SER A 262 -0.44 2.72 -18.13
CA SER A 262 -0.78 1.47 -17.46
C SER A 262 -1.75 1.69 -16.28
N PRO A 263 -2.63 0.72 -15.95
CA PRO A 263 -3.48 0.85 -14.77
C PRO A 263 -2.66 0.96 -13.47
N LEU A 264 -3.19 1.76 -12.53
CA LEU A 264 -2.54 2.00 -11.25
C LEU A 264 -2.72 0.81 -10.31
N MET A 265 -1.75 0.64 -9.42
CA MET A 265 -1.73 -0.44 -8.44
C MET A 265 -2.84 -0.27 -7.40
N GLU A 266 -3.84 -1.16 -7.40
CA GLU A 266 -4.74 -1.28 -6.24
C GLU A 266 -3.95 -1.79 -5.02
N PHE A 267 -4.32 -1.33 -3.83
CA PHE A 267 -3.63 -1.65 -2.59
C PHE A 267 -4.60 -1.78 -1.42
N GLY A 268 -4.26 -2.52 -0.38
CA GLY A 268 -5.06 -2.57 0.84
C GLY A 268 -4.19 -2.63 2.06
N GLY A 269 -4.80 -2.44 3.22
CA GLY A 269 -4.16 -2.34 4.54
C GLY A 269 -2.72 -1.81 4.50
N ARG A 270 -1.70 -2.69 4.63
CA ARG A 270 -0.26 -2.33 4.69
C ARG A 270 0.55 -2.67 3.44
N ALA A 271 -0.10 -2.80 2.29
CA ALA A 271 0.56 -3.01 1.00
C ALA A 271 1.59 -1.90 0.67
N LEU A 272 1.35 -0.67 1.11
CA LEU A 272 2.20 0.49 0.83
C LEU A 272 3.35 0.69 1.83
N GLN A 273 3.63 -0.31 2.67
CA GLN A 273 4.69 -0.23 3.69
C GLN A 273 6.08 0.05 3.07
N HIS A 274 6.30 -0.32 1.81
CA HIS A 274 7.55 -0.05 1.08
C HIS A 274 7.86 1.45 0.94
N TYR A 275 6.85 2.34 1.01
CA TYR A 275 7.07 3.79 1.02
C TYR A 275 7.86 4.26 2.23
N HIS A 276 7.76 3.55 3.35
CA HIS A 276 8.33 4.03 4.60
C HIS A 276 9.20 2.99 5.33
N ASN A 277 9.15 1.69 5.01
CA ASN A 277 10.02 0.67 5.60
C ASN A 277 10.04 0.67 7.15
N THR A 278 8.94 1.05 7.80
CA THR A 278 8.79 0.94 9.27
C THR A 278 8.02 -0.32 9.61
N SER A 279 8.35 -0.96 10.72
CA SER A 279 7.60 -2.11 11.22
C SER A 279 7.21 -1.94 12.68
N TRP A 280 6.19 -2.69 13.09
CA TRP A 280 5.86 -2.85 14.50
C TRP A 280 6.65 -4.01 15.10
N PRO A 281 7.10 -3.95 16.36
CA PRO A 281 7.66 -5.08 17.07
C PRO A 281 6.75 -6.30 16.93
N GLY A 282 7.38 -7.41 16.58
CA GLY A 282 6.68 -8.66 16.34
C GLY A 282 6.15 -8.84 14.92
N ARG A 283 6.18 -7.82 14.06
CA ARG A 283 5.65 -7.94 12.69
C ARG A 283 6.75 -7.96 11.63
N TYR A 284 6.53 -8.75 10.59
CA TYR A 284 7.36 -8.74 9.38
C TYR A 284 6.50 -8.92 8.14
N SER A 285 6.89 -8.29 7.03
CA SER A 285 6.20 -8.42 5.74
C SER A 285 7.05 -9.22 4.77
N ARG A 286 6.38 -9.94 3.88
CA ARG A 286 7.01 -10.71 2.81
C ARG A 286 6.23 -10.50 1.52
N THR A 287 6.94 -10.10 0.48
CA THR A 287 6.44 -10.10 -0.90
C THR A 287 6.70 -11.45 -1.54
N VAL A 288 5.71 -11.97 -2.24
CA VAL A 288 5.80 -13.20 -3.02
C VAL A 288 5.21 -12.95 -4.40
N GLU A 289 6.02 -13.24 -5.42
CA GLU A 289 5.56 -13.30 -6.80
C GLU A 289 4.59 -14.47 -6.99
N ILE A 290 3.47 -14.19 -7.66
CA ILE A 290 2.52 -15.21 -8.06
C ILE A 290 3.10 -15.96 -9.26
N PRO A 291 3.30 -17.29 -9.15
CA PRO A 291 3.86 -18.05 -10.25
C PRO A 291 2.97 -17.98 -11.50
N PRO A 292 3.56 -17.86 -12.72
CA PRO A 292 2.77 -17.83 -13.95
C PRO A 292 2.02 -19.14 -14.23
N ASP A 293 2.45 -20.23 -13.60
CA ASP A 293 1.83 -21.55 -13.67
C ASP A 293 0.96 -21.88 -12.43
N LEU A 294 0.41 -20.86 -11.78
CA LEU A 294 -0.52 -21.01 -10.66
C LEU A 294 -1.78 -21.79 -11.09
N VAL A 295 -2.05 -22.91 -10.43
CA VAL A 295 -3.26 -23.73 -10.65
C VAL A 295 -4.24 -23.67 -9.50
N GLY A 296 -3.77 -23.36 -8.30
CA GLY A 296 -4.61 -23.30 -7.11
C GLY A 296 -4.01 -22.49 -5.98
N ILE A 297 -4.87 -22.15 -5.03
CA ILE A 297 -4.49 -21.49 -3.78
C ILE A 297 -4.98 -22.38 -2.64
N GLY A 298 -4.05 -22.77 -1.77
CA GLY A 298 -4.36 -23.46 -0.52
C GLY A 298 -4.53 -22.45 0.62
N ILE A 299 -5.65 -22.51 1.34
CA ILE A 299 -5.93 -21.64 2.49
C ILE A 299 -6.06 -22.50 3.74
N SER A 300 -5.23 -22.24 4.75
CA SER A 300 -5.33 -22.89 6.06
C SER A 300 -6.03 -21.97 7.04
N ALA A 301 -7.06 -22.45 7.71
CA ALA A 301 -7.86 -21.68 8.65
C ALA A 301 -8.18 -22.50 9.90
N CYS A 302 -8.17 -21.85 11.07
CA CYS A 302 -8.63 -22.47 12.31
C CYS A 302 -9.20 -21.45 13.30
N LEU A 303 -10.13 -21.91 14.12
CA LEU A 303 -10.69 -21.18 15.25
C LEU A 303 -9.85 -21.49 16.49
N GLU A 304 -9.16 -20.47 17.02
CA GLU A 304 -8.44 -20.60 18.28
C GLU A 304 -9.41 -20.71 19.47
N ARG A 305 -8.98 -21.40 20.53
CA ARG A 305 -9.83 -21.60 21.71
C ARG A 305 -10.11 -20.26 22.39
N GLY A 306 -11.39 -19.89 22.43
CA GLY A 306 -11.83 -18.61 23.00
C GLY A 306 -11.84 -17.44 22.02
N SER A 307 -11.49 -17.67 20.75
CA SER A 307 -11.78 -16.73 19.67
C SER A 307 -13.24 -16.88 19.23
N GLU A 308 -13.83 -15.78 18.79
CA GLU A 308 -15.16 -15.74 18.15
C GLU A 308 -15.06 -15.84 16.62
N THR A 309 -13.85 -15.68 16.07
CA THR A 309 -13.56 -15.60 14.62
C THR A 309 -12.57 -16.67 14.19
N ALA A 310 -12.75 -17.21 12.99
CA ALA A 310 -11.74 -18.09 12.40
C ALA A 310 -10.55 -17.25 11.92
N ASP A 311 -9.33 -17.70 12.21
CA ASP A 311 -8.13 -17.04 11.69
C ASP A 311 -7.60 -17.79 10.48
N ILE A 312 -7.26 -17.05 9.42
CA ILE A 312 -6.40 -17.55 8.36
C ILE A 312 -4.99 -17.67 8.91
N LYS A 313 -4.44 -18.88 8.82
CA LYS A 313 -3.14 -19.22 9.37
C LYS A 313 -2.05 -19.33 8.32
N GLY A 314 -2.41 -19.64 7.08
CA GLY A 314 -1.44 -19.71 6.00
C GLY A 314 -2.09 -19.80 4.63
N LEU A 315 -1.37 -19.31 3.65
CA LEU A 315 -1.69 -19.33 2.23
C LEU A 315 -0.63 -20.12 1.48
N GLY A 316 -1.00 -20.77 0.38
CA GLY A 316 -0.07 -21.50 -0.46
C GLY A 316 -0.40 -21.32 -1.93
N SER A 317 0.55 -20.82 -2.74
CA SER A 317 0.42 -20.84 -4.19
C SER A 317 0.79 -22.21 -4.72
N ILE A 318 -0.18 -22.89 -5.33
CA ILE A 318 -0.02 -24.22 -5.88
C ILE A 318 0.28 -24.08 -7.36
N ARG A 319 1.44 -24.58 -7.76
CA ARG A 319 1.94 -24.52 -9.12
C ARG A 319 1.59 -25.78 -9.88
N ALA A 320 1.40 -25.67 -11.19
CA ALA A 320 1.33 -26.83 -12.07
C ALA A 320 2.65 -27.61 -12.00
N ASN A 321 3.77 -26.90 -11.97
CA ASN A 321 5.10 -27.48 -12.00
C ASN A 321 5.96 -26.96 -10.83
N GLY A 322 6.59 -27.89 -10.10
CA GLY A 322 7.55 -27.56 -9.05
C GLY A 322 6.91 -27.28 -7.68
N PRO A 323 7.72 -26.78 -6.71
CA PRO A 323 7.27 -26.62 -5.34
C PRO A 323 6.30 -25.44 -5.20
N SER A 324 5.23 -25.65 -4.44
CA SER A 324 4.33 -24.57 -3.99
C SER A 324 5.06 -23.54 -3.14
N VAL A 325 4.67 -22.27 -3.25
CA VAL A 325 5.16 -21.23 -2.33
C VAL A 325 4.21 -21.11 -1.16
N LEU A 326 4.71 -21.31 0.06
CA LEU A 326 3.93 -21.21 1.29
C LEU A 326 4.17 -19.86 1.98
N LEU A 327 3.06 -19.26 2.41
CA LEU A 327 2.93 -17.99 3.09
C LEU A 327 2.25 -18.23 4.44
N GLY A 328 3.05 -18.49 5.47
CA GLY A 328 2.56 -18.89 6.79
C GLY A 328 2.44 -20.41 6.96
N PRO A 329 2.19 -20.89 8.18
CA PRO A 329 2.09 -22.31 8.49
C PRO A 329 0.82 -22.96 7.92
N LYS A 330 0.95 -24.24 7.56
CA LYS A 330 -0.22 -25.13 7.47
C LYS A 330 -0.62 -25.54 8.89
N VAL A 331 -1.92 -25.55 9.17
CA VAL A 331 -2.40 -25.96 10.49
C VAL A 331 -2.19 -27.49 10.64
N PRO A 332 -1.45 -27.95 11.67
CA PRO A 332 -1.18 -29.38 11.85
C PRO A 332 -2.46 -30.18 12.06
N GLY A 333 -2.61 -31.28 11.32
CA GLY A 333 -3.78 -32.15 11.42
C GLY A 333 -5.05 -31.58 10.78
N ALA A 334 -5.00 -30.40 10.16
CA ALA A 334 -6.14 -29.78 9.53
C ALA A 334 -6.76 -30.68 8.45
N ARG A 335 -8.09 -30.70 8.41
CA ARG A 335 -8.83 -31.47 7.40
C ARG A 335 -8.61 -30.84 6.03
N LEU A 336 -8.09 -31.62 5.09
CA LEU A 336 -8.00 -31.21 3.70
C LEU A 336 -9.39 -31.20 3.07
N MET A 337 -9.79 -30.08 2.47
CA MET A 337 -11.06 -29.92 1.78
C MET A 337 -10.86 -29.35 0.38
N ARG A 338 -11.71 -29.76 -0.55
CA ARG A 338 -11.79 -29.17 -1.90
C ARG A 338 -12.98 -28.24 -2.04
N GLU A 339 -12.84 -27.25 -2.91
CA GLU A 339 -13.87 -26.26 -3.22
C GLU A 339 -15.22 -26.85 -3.69
N ASP A 340 -15.20 -28.04 -4.27
CA ASP A 340 -16.40 -28.75 -4.75
C ASP A 340 -17.10 -29.59 -3.68
N GLU A 341 -16.53 -29.71 -2.48
CA GLU A 341 -17.15 -30.48 -1.40
C GLU A 341 -18.50 -29.87 -0.97
N PRO A 342 -19.55 -30.69 -0.86
CA PRO A 342 -20.90 -30.20 -0.58
C PRO A 342 -20.99 -29.50 0.77
N GLU A 343 -20.24 -29.97 1.78
CA GLU A 343 -20.16 -29.39 3.12
C GLU A 343 -19.66 -27.93 3.08
N LEU A 344 -18.60 -27.67 2.30
CA LEU A 344 -18.05 -26.33 2.14
C LEU A 344 -19.00 -25.44 1.33
N ARG A 345 -19.63 -25.98 0.30
CA ARG A 345 -20.60 -25.22 -0.51
C ARG A 345 -21.89 -24.92 0.24
N SER A 346 -22.40 -25.84 1.07
CA SER A 346 -23.63 -25.63 1.86
C SER A 346 -23.45 -24.53 2.90
N LEU A 347 -22.24 -24.36 3.43
CA LEU A 347 -21.93 -23.30 4.40
C LEU A 347 -22.03 -21.88 3.84
N HIS A 348 -22.00 -21.72 2.52
CA HIS A 348 -21.94 -20.40 1.87
C HIS A 348 -23.06 -20.16 0.84
N ARG A 349 -23.95 -21.13 0.58
CA ARG A 349 -24.91 -21.06 -0.55
C ARG A 349 -26.15 -20.23 -0.28
N ASP A 350 -26.57 -20.13 0.96
CA ASP A 350 -27.82 -19.48 1.29
C ASP A 350 -27.52 -18.28 2.19
N GLY A 351 -27.91 -17.07 1.76
CA GLY A 351 -27.92 -15.88 2.63
C GLY A 351 -28.82 -16.01 3.87
N SER A 352 -29.31 -17.22 4.17
CA SER A 352 -29.76 -17.62 5.49
C SER A 352 -28.55 -17.81 6.40
N THR A 353 -28.55 -17.05 7.49
CA THR A 353 -27.79 -17.31 8.70
C THR A 353 -27.93 -18.79 9.12
N MET A 354 -27.04 -19.68 8.66
CA MET A 354 -26.76 -20.89 9.42
C MET A 354 -26.24 -20.44 10.78
N ALA A 355 -26.67 -21.12 11.84
CA ALA A 355 -26.29 -20.74 13.19
C ALA A 355 -24.76 -20.75 13.31
N CYS A 356 -24.17 -19.70 13.91
CA CYS A 356 -22.72 -19.53 14.09
C CYS A 356 -22.00 -20.81 14.57
N TRP A 357 -22.71 -21.65 15.33
CA TRP A 357 -22.28 -22.95 15.85
C TRP A 357 -21.81 -23.95 14.77
N ASP A 358 -22.43 -24.01 13.60
CA ASP A 358 -22.06 -24.96 12.54
C ASP A 358 -20.77 -24.55 11.82
N LEU A 359 -20.56 -23.23 11.66
CA LEU A 359 -19.31 -22.67 11.16
C LEU A 359 -18.18 -22.87 12.18
N GLU A 360 -18.42 -22.57 13.46
CA GLU A 360 -17.44 -22.79 14.52
C GLU A 360 -16.95 -24.24 14.56
N ALA A 361 -17.85 -25.22 14.43
CA ALA A 361 -17.49 -26.63 14.50
C ALA A 361 -16.48 -27.04 13.40
N MET A 362 -16.59 -26.46 12.20
CA MET A 362 -15.68 -26.74 11.09
C MET A 362 -14.27 -26.19 11.33
N TYR A 363 -14.17 -24.98 11.89
CA TYR A 363 -12.86 -24.32 12.09
C TYR A 363 -12.19 -24.70 13.40
N ARG A 364 -12.90 -25.28 14.38
CA ARG A 364 -12.30 -25.78 15.64
C ARG A 364 -11.18 -26.78 15.36
N TYR A 365 -10.23 -26.85 16.30
CA TYR A 365 -9.07 -27.73 16.21
C TYR A 365 -9.47 -29.14 15.70
N PRO A 366 -8.79 -29.66 14.66
CA PRO A 366 -7.52 -29.16 14.10
C PRO A 366 -7.67 -28.09 12.99
N GLY A 367 -8.88 -27.61 12.68
CA GLY A 367 -9.14 -26.65 11.60
C GLY A 367 -9.15 -27.29 10.21
N ILE A 368 -9.13 -26.45 9.17
CA ILE A 368 -9.25 -26.87 7.77
C ILE A 368 -8.14 -26.33 6.89
N HIS A 369 -7.86 -27.06 5.81
CA HIS A 369 -7.03 -26.61 4.69
C HIS A 369 -7.82 -26.76 3.40
N VAL A 370 -8.24 -25.65 2.82
CA VAL A 370 -9.08 -25.62 1.62
C VAL A 370 -8.22 -25.42 0.38
N LEU A 371 -8.42 -26.26 -0.64
CA LEU A 371 -7.82 -26.09 -1.96
C LEU A 371 -8.82 -25.43 -2.91
N LEU A 372 -8.49 -24.21 -3.33
CA LEU A 372 -9.29 -23.41 -4.27
C LEU A 372 -8.64 -23.39 -5.65
N GLY A 373 -9.46 -23.45 -6.70
CA GLY A 373 -8.98 -23.22 -8.06
C GLY A 373 -8.51 -21.79 -8.25
N ALA A 374 -7.40 -21.59 -8.97
CA ALA A 374 -6.87 -20.25 -9.27
C ALA A 374 -6.87 -19.92 -10.77
N ARG A 375 -7.54 -20.74 -11.59
CA ARG A 375 -7.69 -20.46 -13.02
C ARG A 375 -8.50 -19.17 -13.19
N LEU A 376 -8.02 -18.26 -14.03
CA LEU A 376 -8.66 -16.95 -14.26
C LEU A 376 -8.77 -16.09 -13.00
N LEU A 377 -7.82 -16.26 -12.05
CA LEU A 377 -7.75 -15.43 -10.85
C LEU A 377 -7.60 -13.95 -11.22
N ARG A 378 -8.56 -13.15 -10.74
CA ARG A 378 -8.55 -11.69 -10.84
C ARG A 378 -8.17 -11.02 -9.54
N GLY A 379 -8.32 -11.70 -8.41
CA GLY A 379 -7.88 -11.17 -7.13
C GLY A 379 -8.56 -11.86 -5.98
N ALA A 380 -8.79 -11.12 -4.91
CA ALA A 380 -9.38 -11.66 -3.70
C ALA A 380 -10.17 -10.60 -2.95
N PHE A 381 -11.16 -11.08 -2.23
CA PHE A 381 -11.80 -10.36 -1.16
C PHE A 381 -11.29 -10.93 0.17
N PHE A 382 -10.98 -10.08 1.15
CA PHE A 382 -10.64 -10.55 2.47
C PHE A 382 -11.20 -9.67 3.58
N HIS A 383 -11.49 -10.34 4.70
CA HIS A 383 -11.88 -9.74 5.96
C HIS A 383 -10.74 -9.82 6.96
N ARG A 384 -10.68 -8.83 7.86
CA ARG A 384 -9.69 -8.75 8.90
C ARG A 384 -10.31 -8.24 10.19
N GLU A 385 -10.04 -8.90 11.30
CA GLU A 385 -10.42 -8.42 12.62
C GLU A 385 -9.50 -7.30 13.10
N LEU A 386 -10.04 -6.36 13.88
CA LEU A 386 -9.29 -5.28 14.52
C LEU A 386 -9.32 -5.37 16.06
N PRO A 387 -8.15 -5.40 16.75
CA PRO A 387 -6.80 -5.62 16.24
C PRO A 387 -6.50 -7.12 16.08
N GLY A 388 -6.50 -7.64 14.85
CA GLY A 388 -6.34 -9.06 14.61
C GLY A 388 -5.76 -9.39 13.23
N GLY A 389 -5.88 -10.67 12.88
CA GLY A 389 -5.45 -11.24 11.62
C GLY A 389 -6.54 -11.29 10.56
N VAL A 390 -6.22 -11.91 9.43
CA VAL A 390 -7.18 -12.12 8.35
C VAL A 390 -8.17 -13.20 8.79
N THR A 391 -9.47 -12.88 8.79
CA THR A 391 -10.53 -13.77 9.29
C THR A 391 -11.25 -14.53 8.18
N ALA A 392 -11.28 -13.97 6.98
CA ALA A 392 -11.83 -14.65 5.81
C ALA A 392 -11.16 -14.22 4.51
N ILE A 393 -11.11 -15.13 3.54
CA ILE A 393 -10.61 -14.88 2.18
C ILE A 393 -11.54 -15.56 1.18
N GLN A 394 -11.88 -14.85 0.11
CA GLN A 394 -12.60 -15.35 -1.04
C GLN A 394 -11.86 -14.96 -2.32
N LEU A 395 -11.67 -15.88 -3.25
CA LEU A 395 -11.00 -15.58 -4.52
C LEU A 395 -12.00 -15.01 -5.52
N LEU A 396 -11.57 -13.98 -6.24
CA LEU A 396 -12.30 -13.42 -7.37
C LEU A 396 -11.73 -14.03 -8.65
N ARG A 397 -12.60 -14.61 -9.48
CA ARG A 397 -12.24 -15.10 -10.81
C ARG A 397 -13.04 -14.35 -11.86
N SER A 398 -12.56 -14.35 -13.10
CA SER A 398 -13.26 -13.65 -14.19
C SER A 398 -14.65 -14.22 -14.46
N ASN A 399 -14.91 -15.46 -14.09
CA ASN A 399 -16.13 -16.20 -14.38
C ASN A 399 -17.01 -16.48 -13.15
N ASP A 400 -16.45 -16.45 -11.94
CA ASP A 400 -17.15 -16.74 -10.70
C ASP A 400 -16.40 -16.23 -9.45
N LEU A 401 -17.00 -16.46 -8.28
CA LEU A 401 -16.36 -16.31 -6.99
C LEU A 401 -16.08 -17.70 -6.42
N SER A 402 -14.96 -17.87 -5.72
CA SER A 402 -14.76 -19.09 -4.94
C SER A 402 -15.70 -19.13 -3.74
N VAL A 403 -15.78 -20.28 -3.07
CA VAL A 403 -16.26 -20.33 -1.68
C VAL A 403 -15.41 -19.41 -0.81
N SER A 404 -16.03 -18.75 0.17
CA SER A 404 -15.30 -18.02 1.21
C SER A 404 -14.63 -19.03 2.15
N VAL A 405 -13.41 -18.75 2.60
CA VAL A 405 -12.73 -19.56 3.61
C VAL A 405 -12.49 -18.69 4.83
N GLY A 406 -12.90 -19.16 6.00
CA GLY A 406 -12.98 -18.38 7.22
C GLY A 406 -14.35 -17.69 7.38
N TYR A 407 -14.56 -17.10 8.55
CA TYR A 407 -15.75 -16.32 8.84
C TYR A 407 -15.41 -15.24 9.86
N GLY A 408 -16.17 -14.16 9.74
CA GLY A 408 -15.99 -12.97 10.53
C GLY A 408 -17.02 -12.78 11.63
N GLY A 409 -16.64 -12.01 12.64
CA GLY A 409 -17.54 -11.61 13.73
C GLY A 409 -18.46 -10.47 13.30
N CYS A 410 -19.67 -10.41 13.84
CA CYS A 410 -20.62 -9.32 13.62
C CYS A 410 -20.13 -8.03 14.30
N GLY A 411 -19.25 -7.26 13.65
CA GLY A 411 -19.06 -5.84 13.97
C GLY A 411 -17.65 -5.34 14.27
N ARG A 412 -16.57 -6.05 13.90
CA ARG A 412 -15.18 -5.56 14.10
C ARG A 412 -14.23 -5.85 12.94
N GLU A 413 -14.72 -5.76 11.71
CA GLU A 413 -13.96 -6.21 10.54
C GLU A 413 -13.73 -5.16 9.46
N GLU A 414 -12.50 -5.10 8.95
CA GLU A 414 -12.14 -4.42 7.71
C GLU A 414 -12.29 -5.39 6.54
N GLY A 415 -13.16 -5.08 5.58
CA GLY A 415 -13.24 -5.78 4.31
C GLY A 415 -12.40 -5.07 3.24
N TYR A 416 -11.76 -5.84 2.37
CA TYR A 416 -11.04 -5.31 1.21
C TYR A 416 -11.35 -6.14 -0.03
N TYR A 417 -11.58 -5.47 -1.15
CA TYR A 417 -11.94 -6.07 -2.43
C TYR A 417 -10.92 -5.67 -3.50
N PHE A 418 -10.19 -6.65 -4.06
CA PHE A 418 -9.21 -6.47 -5.13
C PHE A 418 -9.65 -7.20 -6.38
N ASN A 419 -10.10 -6.48 -7.41
CA ASN A 419 -10.55 -7.07 -8.67
C ASN A 419 -9.68 -6.56 -9.82
N MET A 420 -8.70 -7.38 -10.19
CA MET A 420 -7.62 -7.00 -11.10
C MET A 420 -7.72 -7.75 -12.43
N ASP A 421 -7.08 -7.21 -13.46
CA ASP A 421 -6.91 -7.90 -14.74
C ASP A 421 -5.94 -9.08 -14.62
N THR A 422 -4.90 -8.95 -13.80
CA THR A 422 -3.90 -10.01 -13.53
C THR A 422 -3.35 -9.82 -12.12
N VAL A 423 -3.01 -10.90 -11.43
CA VAL A 423 -2.37 -10.88 -10.10
C VAL A 423 -0.92 -11.34 -10.23
N ILE A 424 0.07 -10.47 -9.98
CA ILE A 424 1.51 -10.79 -10.14
C ILE A 424 2.26 -10.92 -8.82
N GLU A 425 1.82 -10.22 -7.77
CA GLU A 425 2.50 -10.17 -6.47
C GLU A 425 1.50 -10.15 -5.32
N LEU A 426 1.92 -10.70 -4.19
CA LEU A 426 1.17 -10.70 -2.93
C LEU A 426 2.12 -10.30 -1.80
N VAL A 427 1.70 -9.33 -0.98
CA VAL A 427 2.45 -8.84 0.19
C VAL A 427 1.75 -9.20 1.47
N VAL A 428 2.29 -10.18 2.19
CA VAL A 428 1.68 -10.66 3.44
C VAL A 428 2.50 -10.17 4.62
N THR A 429 1.83 -9.57 5.62
CA THR A 429 2.43 -9.25 6.92
C THR A 429 2.05 -10.31 7.94
N PHE A 430 3.05 -10.81 8.64
CA PHE A 430 2.94 -11.84 9.67
C PHE A 430 3.22 -11.26 11.07
N ASP A 431 2.67 -11.90 12.10
CA ASP A 431 3.10 -11.74 13.50
C ASP A 431 4.31 -12.63 13.84
N VAL A 432 4.88 -12.47 15.04
CA VAL A 432 6.03 -13.22 15.58
C VAL A 432 5.78 -14.71 15.65
N SER A 433 4.53 -15.10 15.80
CA SER A 433 4.09 -16.50 15.79
C SER A 433 4.00 -17.09 14.39
N GLY A 434 4.28 -16.30 13.33
CA GLY A 434 4.18 -16.72 11.93
C GLY A 434 2.76 -16.69 11.35
N TRP A 435 1.78 -16.19 12.10
CA TRP A 435 0.39 -16.03 11.64
C TRP A 435 0.26 -14.79 10.74
N PRO A 436 -0.45 -14.86 9.60
CA PRO A 436 -0.70 -13.71 8.75
C PRO A 436 -1.66 -12.74 9.47
N LEU A 437 -1.15 -11.58 9.85
CA LEU A 437 -1.95 -10.50 10.43
C LEU A 437 -2.63 -9.65 9.36
N PHE A 438 -2.05 -9.67 8.15
CA PHE A 438 -2.48 -8.87 7.04
C PHE A 438 -2.06 -9.55 5.73
N VAL A 439 -2.96 -9.63 4.77
CA VAL A 439 -2.65 -9.99 3.39
C VAL A 439 -2.91 -8.74 2.58
N GLY A 440 -1.87 -8.07 2.11
CA GLY A 440 -1.97 -7.00 1.13
C GLY A 440 -1.76 -7.58 -0.24
N THR A 441 -2.62 -7.23 -1.17
CA THR A 441 -2.35 -7.46 -2.58
C THR A 441 -1.65 -6.21 -3.10
N LEU A 442 -0.47 -6.37 -3.70
CA LEU A 442 0.21 -5.33 -4.48
C LEU A 442 0.28 -5.88 -5.90
N VAL A 443 -0.37 -5.24 -6.87
CA VAL A 443 -0.22 -5.66 -8.27
C VAL A 443 -0.21 -4.48 -9.24
N TYR A 444 0.77 -4.53 -10.14
CA TYR A 444 0.94 -3.73 -11.35
C TYR A 444 0.28 -4.40 -12.58
N SER A 445 -0.19 -3.62 -13.54
CA SER A 445 -0.90 -4.10 -14.74
C SER A 445 -0.30 -3.58 -16.05
N ASN A 446 0.05 -4.49 -16.96
CA ASN A 446 -0.62 -4.80 -18.23
C ASN A 446 0.42 -5.24 -19.27
N THR A 447 0.28 -6.48 -19.75
CA THR A 447 1.01 -7.01 -20.89
C THR A 447 0.26 -6.66 -22.17
N ASN A 448 0.71 -5.62 -22.88
CA ASN A 448 0.48 -5.60 -24.32
C ASN A 448 1.49 -6.54 -24.98
N THR A 449 0.93 -7.49 -25.72
CA THR A 449 1.59 -8.52 -26.48
C THR A 449 2.40 -7.90 -27.62
N LEU A 450 3.72 -8.03 -27.55
CA LEU A 450 4.55 -8.19 -28.76
C LEU A 450 5.17 -9.56 -28.70
N THR A 451 4.57 -10.48 -29.44
CA THR A 451 5.16 -11.75 -29.85
C THR A 451 6.51 -11.48 -30.52
N ALA A 452 7.61 -11.70 -29.79
CA ALA A 452 8.92 -11.83 -30.41
C ALA A 452 9.02 -13.22 -31.08
N PRO A 453 9.49 -13.33 -32.33
CA PRO A 453 9.63 -14.61 -33.00
C PRO A 453 10.76 -15.41 -32.35
N SER A 454 10.50 -16.70 -32.14
CA SER A 454 11.45 -17.69 -31.69
C SER A 454 12.62 -17.84 -32.68
N PRO A 455 13.89 -17.83 -32.23
CA PRO A 455 14.97 -18.38 -33.02
C PRO A 455 15.08 -19.88 -32.77
N GLN A 456 15.16 -20.61 -33.87
CA GLN A 456 15.31 -22.05 -33.93
C GLN A 456 16.58 -22.56 -33.27
N VAL A 457 16.44 -23.80 -32.82
CA VAL A 457 17.43 -24.80 -32.41
C VAL A 457 18.78 -24.71 -33.14
N GLY A 458 19.86 -24.74 -32.37
CA GLY A 458 21.22 -25.02 -32.83
C GLY A 458 22.06 -25.59 -31.69
N THR A 459 22.22 -26.91 -31.70
CA THR A 459 22.88 -27.77 -30.71
C THR A 459 24.37 -27.47 -30.45
N SER A 460 24.80 -27.61 -29.19
CA SER A 460 25.85 -28.55 -28.71
C SER A 460 26.76 -27.94 -27.64
N GLY A 461 27.13 -28.76 -26.65
CA GLY A 461 28.31 -28.53 -25.79
C GLY A 461 28.05 -28.43 -24.28
N ARG A 462 28.10 -29.57 -23.60
CA ARG A 462 28.19 -29.71 -22.13
C ARG A 462 29.41 -28.97 -21.56
N SER A 463 29.28 -28.42 -20.34
CA SER A 463 30.20 -28.50 -19.17
C SER A 463 29.85 -27.37 -18.20
N ARG A 464 29.26 -27.61 -17.03
CA ARG A 464 29.90 -27.92 -15.74
C ARG A 464 31.02 -26.94 -15.29
N LEU A 465 30.71 -26.26 -14.20
CA LEU A 465 31.52 -25.93 -13.02
C LEU A 465 32.02 -24.49 -12.78
N TRP A 466 31.47 -23.91 -11.68
CA TRP A 466 32.13 -23.28 -10.51
C TRP A 466 32.80 -21.90 -10.63
N TRP A 467 32.54 -21.15 -9.55
CA TRP A 467 33.02 -19.81 -9.22
C TRP A 467 34.54 -19.73 -8.94
N ARG A 468 35.20 -18.72 -9.51
CA ARG A 468 36.27 -17.88 -8.89
C ARG A 468 36.48 -16.64 -9.77
N SER A 469 36.13 -15.46 -9.26
CA SER A 469 36.98 -14.44 -8.62
C SER A 469 37.80 -13.58 -9.60
N ASP A 470 37.48 -12.29 -9.52
CA ASP A 470 38.27 -11.10 -9.83
C ASP A 470 38.44 -10.66 -11.29
N GLY A 471 37.71 -9.57 -11.59
CA GLY A 471 38.39 -8.32 -11.91
C GLY A 471 38.60 -8.02 -13.39
N ARG A 472 37.64 -7.30 -13.98
CA ARG A 472 37.81 -6.02 -14.71
C ARG A 472 36.61 -5.81 -15.65
N ALA A 473 35.81 -4.79 -15.34
CA ALA A 473 35.05 -4.01 -16.33
C ALA A 473 36.07 -3.18 -17.17
N PRO A 474 35.70 -2.45 -18.24
CA PRO A 474 34.34 -2.07 -18.68
C PRO A 474 34.10 -2.04 -20.21
N SER A 475 32.83 -1.96 -20.62
CA SER A 475 32.35 -1.05 -21.70
C SER A 475 30.85 -1.32 -21.92
N THR A 476 29.93 -0.56 -21.33
CA THR A 476 29.29 0.63 -21.92
C THR A 476 28.84 0.48 -23.37
N SER A 477 27.52 0.42 -23.57
CA SER A 477 26.85 1.20 -24.61
C SER A 477 25.59 1.82 -24.01
N LEU A 478 25.68 3.13 -23.84
CA LEU A 478 24.61 4.06 -23.52
C LEU A 478 23.82 4.38 -24.81
N SER A 479 22.53 4.68 -24.63
CA SER A 479 21.66 5.56 -25.44
C SER A 479 21.35 5.21 -26.90
N VAL A 480 20.04 5.16 -27.22
CA VAL A 480 19.41 5.95 -28.30
C VAL A 480 17.95 6.26 -27.92
N CYS A 481 17.62 7.55 -27.82
CA CYS A 481 16.25 8.05 -27.97
C CYS A 481 15.83 7.95 -29.44
N LEU A 482 14.61 7.49 -29.71
CA LEU A 482 13.90 7.82 -30.95
C LEU A 482 12.48 8.25 -30.60
N VAL A 483 12.25 9.56 -30.73
CA VAL A 483 10.93 10.16 -30.90
C VAL A 483 10.54 9.96 -32.36
N GLN A 484 9.36 9.39 -32.60
CA GLN A 484 8.60 9.68 -33.82
C GLN A 484 7.10 9.59 -33.55
N CYS A 485 6.45 10.75 -33.55
CA CYS A 485 5.00 10.89 -33.69
C CYS A 485 4.56 10.58 -35.13
N ARG A 486 3.40 9.95 -35.29
CA ARG A 486 2.27 10.35 -36.17
C ARG A 486 1.10 9.37 -35.95
N GLU A 487 -0.07 9.88 -35.60
CA GLU A 487 -1.31 9.90 -36.43
C GLU A 487 -1.73 8.49 -36.88
N SER A 488 -2.95 8.00 -36.71
CA SER A 488 -4.25 8.60 -36.41
C SER A 488 -5.24 7.45 -36.17
N ASP A 489 -6.34 7.77 -35.51
CA ASP A 489 -7.72 7.40 -35.84
C ASP A 489 -8.56 6.85 -34.68
N CYS A 490 -9.55 7.69 -34.35
CA CYS A 490 -10.84 7.31 -33.80
C CYS A 490 -11.38 6.03 -34.47
N ASP A 491 -11.93 5.13 -33.67
CA ASP A 491 -13.36 4.83 -33.79
C ASP A 491 -13.84 3.88 -32.68
N ARG A 492 -14.91 4.33 -31.99
CA ARG A 492 -16.05 3.55 -31.49
C ARG A 492 -15.79 2.42 -30.47
N CYS A 493 -16.13 2.68 -29.21
CA CYS A 493 -17.43 2.31 -28.62
C CYS A 493 -17.55 2.82 -27.19
#